data_AF-A0A2M9L411-F1
#
_entry.id   AF-A0A2M9L411-F1
#
_cell.length_a   1.000
_cell.length_b   1.000
_cell.length_c   1.000
_cell.angle_alpha   90.00
_cell.angle_beta   90.00
_cell.angle_gamma   90.00
#
_symmetry.space_group_name_H-M   'P 1'
#
loop_
_entity.id
_entity.type
_entity.pdbx_description
1 polymer ?
#
loop_
_entity_poly.entity_id
_entity_poly.type
_entity_poly.pdbx_seq_one_letter_code
_entity_poly.pdbx_strand_id
1 'polypeptide(L)'
;MPGYGPAAMGRPAGAPVGFIVVVVLFAVLGALVDALFSFGMLFATDSCGTGSPDGSAAVCNPAVWALTVALPWAGLLAAVVLASVGAVRARRRGRSPWRALPVAVAVYLLACGVAYLVVFGP
;
A
#
# COMPACT_ATOMS: atom_id res chain seq x y z
N MET A 1 33.88 -36.74 -33.35
CA MET A 1 32.42 -36.55 -33.27
C MET A 1 32.15 -35.53 -32.16
N PRO A 2 31.65 -34.32 -32.44
CA PRO A 2 31.32 -33.37 -31.39
C PRO A 2 30.09 -33.87 -30.64
N GLY A 3 30.24 -34.14 -29.34
CA GLY A 3 29.15 -34.56 -28.47
C GLY A 3 28.17 -33.42 -28.26
N TYR A 4 26.94 -33.60 -28.71
CA TYR A 4 25.80 -32.77 -28.31
C TYR A 4 25.51 -33.06 -26.83
N GLY A 5 26.01 -32.19 -25.94
CA GLY A 5 25.56 -32.17 -24.55
C GLY A 5 24.07 -31.83 -24.48
N PRO A 6 23.32 -32.39 -23.52
CA PRO A 6 21.88 -32.17 -23.43
C PRO A 6 21.61 -30.67 -23.30
N ALA A 7 20.81 -30.15 -24.24
CA ALA A 7 20.29 -28.80 -24.19
C ALA A 7 19.73 -28.57 -22.79
N ALA A 8 20.36 -27.66 -22.04
CA ALA A 8 19.85 -27.21 -20.76
C ALA A 8 18.44 -26.70 -21.03
N MET A 9 17.45 -27.52 -20.66
CA MET A 9 16.04 -27.24 -20.82
C MET A 9 15.77 -26.08 -19.87
N GLY A 10 15.90 -24.87 -20.40
CA GLY A 10 15.70 -23.63 -19.67
C GLY A 10 14.32 -23.73 -19.04
N ARG A 11 14.28 -23.81 -17.70
CA ARG A 11 13.02 -23.72 -16.96
C ARG A 11 12.25 -22.56 -17.57
N PRO A 12 10.99 -22.75 -18.00
CA PRO A 12 10.20 -21.65 -18.51
C PRO A 12 10.29 -20.55 -17.46
N ALA A 13 10.72 -19.37 -17.89
CA ALA A 13 10.87 -18.20 -17.06
C ALA A 13 9.48 -17.79 -16.60
N GLY A 14 8.94 -18.54 -15.63
CA GLY A 14 7.64 -18.31 -15.05
C GLY A 14 7.59 -16.84 -14.68
N ALA A 15 6.54 -16.16 -15.12
CA ALA A 15 6.13 -14.94 -14.46
C ALA A 15 6.24 -15.17 -12.95
N PRO A 16 6.74 -14.21 -12.16
CA PRO A 16 7.00 -14.43 -10.76
C PRO A 16 5.66 -14.52 -10.02
N VAL A 17 5.00 -15.68 -10.08
CA VAL A 17 3.70 -15.95 -9.46
C VAL A 17 3.77 -15.60 -7.98
N GLY A 18 4.89 -15.94 -7.32
CA GLY A 18 5.14 -15.54 -5.93
C GLY A 18 5.16 -14.03 -5.70
N PHE A 19 5.72 -13.24 -6.62
CA PHE A 19 5.70 -11.78 -6.49
C PHE A 19 4.27 -11.23 -6.64
N ILE A 20 3.52 -11.74 -7.62
CA ILE A 20 2.12 -11.34 -7.84
C ILE A 20 1.29 -11.69 -6.59
N VAL A 21 1.42 -12.91 -6.07
CA VAL A 21 0.74 -13.36 -4.85
C VAL A 21 1.06 -12.43 -3.68
N VAL A 22 2.34 -12.07 -3.47
CA VAL A 22 2.72 -11.14 -2.40
C VAL A 22 2.11 -9.76 -2.58
N VAL A 23 2.12 -9.20 -3.79
CA VAL A 23 1.50 -7.89 -4.07
C VAL A 23 -0.02 -7.94 -3.86
N VAL A 24 -0.68 -9.01 -4.27
CA VAL A 24 -2.12 -9.20 -4.07
C VAL A 24 -2.44 -9.33 -2.59
N LEU A 25 -1.71 -10.17 -1.84
CA LEU A 25 -1.89 -10.32 -0.40
C LEU A 25 -1.67 -8.99 0.32
N PHE A 26 -0.63 -8.25 -0.04
CA PHE A 26 -0.37 -6.92 0.49
C PHE A 26 -1.53 -5.95 0.21
N ALA A 27 -2.03 -5.93 -1.02
CA ALA A 27 -3.15 -5.07 -1.41
C ALA A 27 -4.44 -5.42 -0.65
N VAL A 28 -4.75 -6.71 -0.51
CA VAL A 28 -5.94 -7.18 0.21
C VAL A 28 -5.85 -6.86 1.70
N LEU A 29 -4.70 -7.11 2.32
CA LEU A 29 -4.49 -6.80 3.73
C LEU A 29 -4.52 -5.29 3.99
N GLY A 30 -3.87 -4.49 3.14
CA GLY A 30 -3.91 -3.03 3.23
C GLY A 30 -5.33 -2.49 3.06
N ALA A 31 -6.08 -3.00 2.09
CA ALA A 31 -7.48 -2.61 1.89
C ALA A 31 -8.37 -2.98 3.09
N LEU A 32 -8.13 -4.13 3.74
CA LEU A 32 -8.81 -4.51 4.97
C LEU A 32 -8.51 -3.52 6.10
N VAL A 33 -7.24 -3.16 6.31
CA VAL A 33 -6.83 -2.17 7.31
C VAL A 33 -7.47 -0.80 7.03
N ASP A 34 -7.41 -0.34 5.78
CA ASP A 34 -7.98 0.95 5.35
C ASP A 34 -9.50 0.96 5.50
N ALA A 35 -10.19 -0.16 5.23
CA ALA A 35 -11.63 -0.32 5.43
C ALA A 35 -12.01 -0.29 6.91
N LEU A 36 -11.29 -0.99 7.78
CA LEU A 36 -11.50 -0.93 9.24
C LEU A 36 -11.28 0.50 9.77
N PHE A 37 -10.23 1.17 9.30
CA PHE A 37 -9.94 2.56 9.67
C PHE A 37 -11.06 3.51 9.21
N SER A 38 -11.47 3.38 7.95
CA SER A 38 -12.56 4.18 7.36
C SER A 38 -13.88 3.96 8.12
N PHE A 39 -14.16 2.71 8.50
CA PHE A 39 -15.32 2.36 9.33
C PHE A 39 -15.26 3.01 10.72
N GLY A 40 -14.11 2.97 11.39
CA GLY A 40 -13.93 3.64 12.68
C GLY A 40 -14.10 5.17 12.59
N MET A 41 -13.63 5.78 11.50
CA MET A 41 -13.73 7.22 11.26
C MET A 41 -15.18 7.71 11.07
N LEU A 42 -16.13 6.84 10.73
CA LEU A 42 -17.56 7.18 10.68
C LEU A 42 -18.13 7.50 12.07
N PHE A 43 -17.65 6.81 13.11
CA PHE A 43 -18.08 7.05 14.49
C PHE A 43 -17.29 8.18 15.16
N ALA A 44 -16.09 8.49 14.66
CA ALA A 44 -15.29 9.59 15.16
C ALA A 44 -16.01 10.95 15.02
N THR A 45 -16.85 11.11 13.99
CA THR A 45 -17.61 12.34 13.75
C THR A 45 -18.80 12.54 14.69
N ASP A 46 -19.31 11.49 15.35
CA ASP A 46 -20.40 11.60 16.33
C ASP A 46 -19.98 12.40 17.59
N SER A 47 -18.67 12.47 17.83
CA SER A 47 -18.09 13.21 18.96
C SER A 47 -17.93 14.71 18.67
N CYS A 48 -18.14 15.16 17.44
CA CYS A 48 -17.95 16.55 17.01
C CYS A 48 -18.97 17.56 17.58
N GLY A 49 -19.85 17.13 18.49
CA GLY A 49 -20.80 18.00 19.18
C GLY A 49 -20.94 17.77 20.70
N THR A 50 -20.24 16.79 21.30
CA THR A 50 -20.56 16.30 22.66
C THR A 50 -19.44 16.34 23.70
N GLY A 51 -18.19 16.69 23.38
CA GLY A 51 -17.20 16.97 24.44
C GLY A 51 -15.74 17.09 24.05
N SER A 52 -15.15 18.28 24.29
CA SER A 52 -13.78 18.50 24.81
C SER A 52 -13.55 20.01 25.00
N PRO A 53 -12.80 20.48 26.03
CA PRO A 53 -12.57 21.91 26.31
C PRO A 53 -11.86 22.70 25.20
N ASP A 54 -11.22 22.01 24.24
CA ASP A 54 -10.46 22.62 23.14
C ASP A 54 -11.22 22.69 21.80
N GLY A 55 -12.48 22.27 21.78
CA GLY A 55 -13.50 22.75 20.83
C GLY A 55 -13.39 22.41 19.34
N SER A 56 -12.29 21.87 18.79
CA SER A 56 -12.21 21.57 17.35
C SER A 56 -11.16 20.51 17.01
N ALA A 57 -11.44 19.23 17.24
CA ALA A 57 -10.60 18.17 16.70
C ALA A 57 -10.51 18.29 15.17
N ALA A 58 -9.31 18.15 14.58
CA ALA A 58 -9.10 18.36 13.15
C ALA A 58 -10.01 17.47 12.28
N VAL A 59 -10.38 16.28 12.78
CA VAL A 59 -11.32 15.33 12.15
C VAL A 59 -12.77 15.82 12.06
N CYS A 60 -13.14 16.88 12.79
CA CYS A 60 -14.46 17.51 12.68
C CYS A 60 -14.58 18.44 11.47
N ASN A 61 -13.45 18.82 10.85
CA ASN A 61 -13.49 19.49 9.57
C ASN A 61 -13.74 18.44 8.46
N PRO A 62 -14.83 18.52 7.69
CA PRO A 62 -15.19 17.51 6.69
C PRO A 62 -14.14 17.36 5.59
N ALA A 63 -13.42 18.43 5.25
CA ALA A 63 -12.34 18.37 4.27
C ALA A 63 -11.12 17.60 4.81
N VAL A 64 -10.77 17.84 6.07
CA VAL A 64 -9.67 17.13 6.76
C VAL A 64 -10.05 15.67 6.95
N TRP A 65 -11.28 15.39 7.39
CA TRP A 65 -11.80 14.03 7.52
C TRP A 65 -11.72 13.27 6.20
N ALA A 66 -12.22 13.86 5.10
CA ALA A 66 -12.19 13.25 3.79
C ALA A 66 -10.76 12.97 3.31
N LEU A 67 -9.84 13.91 3.52
CA LEU A 67 -8.42 13.73 3.20
C LEU A 67 -7.80 12.61 4.03
N THR A 68 -8.03 12.59 5.34
CA THR A 68 -7.49 11.59 6.27
C THR A 68 -7.99 10.18 5.93
N VAL A 69 -9.25 10.04 5.50
CA VAL A 69 -9.80 8.77 5.05
C VAL A 69 -9.29 8.38 3.66
N ALA A 70 -9.15 9.32 2.73
CA ALA A 70 -8.72 9.02 1.37
C ALA A 70 -7.20 8.75 1.24
N LEU A 71 -6.38 9.33 2.12
CA LEU A 71 -4.91 9.27 2.00
C LEU A 71 -4.35 7.83 2.08
N PRO A 72 -4.78 6.96 3.02
CA PRO A 72 -4.36 5.57 3.06
C PRO A 72 -4.68 4.81 1.77
N TRP A 73 -5.90 4.98 1.23
CA TRP A 73 -6.32 4.39 -0.04
C TRP A 73 -5.46 4.86 -1.21
N ALA A 74 -5.17 6.16 -1.28
CA ALA A 74 -4.28 6.71 -2.30
C ALA A 74 -2.85 6.16 -2.17
N GLY A 75 -2.35 6.02 -0.93
CA GLY A 75 -1.06 5.41 -0.62
C GLY A 75 -0.99 3.94 -1.03
N LEU A 76 -2.06 3.17 -0.79
CA LEU A 76 -2.16 1.75 -1.17
C LEU A 76 -2.16 1.59 -2.69
N LEU A 77 -2.97 2.38 -3.39
CA LEU A 77 -2.98 2.40 -4.86
C LEU A 77 -1.61 2.76 -5.43
N ALA A 78 -0.98 3.81 -4.89
CA ALA A 78 0.36 4.21 -5.29
C ALA A 78 1.38 3.09 -5.05
N ALA A 79 1.33 2.42 -3.89
CA ALA A 79 2.20 1.30 -3.56
C ALA A 79 2.04 0.13 -4.56
N VAL A 80 0.80 -0.27 -4.87
CA VAL A 80 0.53 -1.33 -5.85
C VAL A 80 1.04 -0.94 -7.24
N VAL A 81 0.81 0.29 -7.68
CA VAL A 81 1.31 0.78 -8.98
C VAL A 81 2.84 0.80 -9.00
N LEU A 82 3.50 1.32 -7.94
CA LEU A 82 4.95 1.34 -7.83
C LEU A 82 5.55 -0.07 -7.84
N ALA A 83 4.97 -1.00 -7.10
CA ALA A 83 5.41 -2.39 -7.07
C ALA A 83 5.28 -3.03 -8.46
N SER A 84 4.16 -2.81 -9.14
CA SER A 84 3.86 -3.35 -10.47
C SER A 84 4.81 -2.79 -11.53
N VAL A 85 4.90 -1.46 -11.63
CA VAL A 85 5.77 -0.77 -12.60
C VAL A 85 7.24 -1.05 -12.31
N GLY A 86 7.62 -1.06 -11.03
CA GLY A 86 8.97 -1.40 -10.59
C GLY A 86 9.36 -2.82 -10.96
N ALA A 87 8.47 -3.79 -10.78
CA ALA A 87 8.69 -5.18 -11.19
C ALA A 87 8.82 -5.31 -12.71
N VAL A 88 7.94 -4.68 -13.49
CA VAL A 88 8.02 -4.69 -14.96
C VAL A 88 9.35 -4.09 -15.44
N ARG A 89 9.76 -2.94 -14.89
CA ARG A 89 11.04 -2.30 -15.24
C ARG A 89 12.25 -3.14 -14.82
N ALA A 90 12.21 -3.76 -13.64
CA ALA A 90 13.29 -4.62 -13.17
C ALA A 90 13.45 -5.85 -14.08
N ARG A 91 12.34 -6.48 -14.48
CA ARG A 91 12.34 -7.64 -15.39
C ARG A 91 12.90 -7.27 -16.77
N ARG A 92 12.51 -6.12 -17.33
CA ARG A 92 13.08 -5.61 -18.60
C ARG A 92 14.59 -5.39 -18.55
N ARG A 93 15.15 -5.19 -17.36
CA ARG A 93 16.60 -4.96 -17.12
C ARG A 93 17.33 -6.21 -16.60
N GLY A 94 16.69 -7.38 -16.58
CA GLY A 94 17.26 -8.61 -16.03
C GLY A 94 17.52 -8.56 -14.51
N ARG A 95 16.89 -7.63 -13.79
CA ARG A 95 17.04 -7.45 -12.34
C ARG A 95 15.91 -8.12 -11.57
N SER A 96 16.15 -8.37 -10.29
CA SER A 96 15.15 -8.91 -9.36
C SER A 96 13.99 -7.93 -9.13
N PRO A 97 12.72 -8.36 -9.27
CA PRO A 97 11.53 -7.52 -9.04
C PRO A 97 11.32 -7.15 -7.57
N TRP A 98 11.93 -7.91 -6.65
CA TRP A 98 11.80 -7.75 -5.20
C TRP A 98 12.34 -6.42 -4.67
N ARG A 99 13.20 -5.73 -5.43
CA ARG A 99 13.74 -4.43 -5.03
C ARG A 99 12.69 -3.31 -4.98
N ALA A 100 11.58 -3.44 -5.70
CA ALA A 100 10.53 -2.43 -5.74
C ALA A 100 9.56 -2.51 -4.54
N LEU A 101 9.46 -3.69 -3.92
CA LEU A 101 8.54 -3.98 -2.82
C LEU A 101 8.75 -3.11 -1.56
N PRO A 102 9.97 -2.94 -1.01
CA PRO A 102 10.16 -2.12 0.20
C PRO A 102 9.81 -0.65 -0.04
N VAL A 103 10.06 -0.13 -1.24
CA VAL A 103 9.68 1.25 -1.60
C VAL A 103 8.16 1.39 -1.63
N ALA A 104 7.45 0.44 -2.22
CA ALA A 104 5.99 0.43 -2.23
C ALA A 104 5.41 0.36 -0.81
N VAL A 105 5.93 -0.52 0.04
CA VAL A 105 5.51 -0.63 1.44
C VAL A 105 5.76 0.68 2.19
N ALA A 106 6.92 1.31 2.01
CA ALA A 106 7.23 2.59 2.65
C ALA A 106 6.26 3.70 2.24
N VAL A 107 5.84 3.76 0.97
CA VAL A 107 4.84 4.73 0.49
C VAL A 107 3.49 4.54 1.18
N TYR A 108 3.03 3.29 1.31
CA TYR A 108 1.79 3.00 2.02
C TYR A 108 1.89 3.37 3.51
N LEU A 109 2.97 2.96 4.19
CA LEU A 109 3.19 3.27 5.61
C LEU A 109 3.30 4.78 5.87
N LEU A 110 3.89 5.54 4.94
CA LEU A 110 3.94 6.99 5.04
C LEU A 110 2.52 7.60 5.00
N ALA A 111 1.67 7.14 4.08
CA ALA A 111 0.29 7.60 3.99
C ALA A 111 -0.51 7.27 5.26
N CYS A 112 -0.37 6.04 5.78
CA CYS A 112 -0.96 5.66 7.06
C CYS A 112 -0.43 6.49 8.23
N GLY A 113 0.88 6.75 8.27
CA GLY A 113 1.51 7.55 9.32
C GLY A 113 1.02 9.00 9.33
N VAL A 114 0.85 9.62 8.17
CA VAL A 114 0.28 10.96 8.06
C VAL A 114 -1.17 10.96 8.55
N ALA A 115 -2.00 10.00 8.14
CA ALA A 115 -3.38 9.89 8.63
C ALA A 115 -3.43 9.69 10.15
N TYR A 116 -2.55 8.85 10.70
CA TYR A 116 -2.43 8.63 12.14
C TYR A 116 -2.08 9.91 12.90
N LEU A 117 -1.11 10.69 12.40
CA LEU A 117 -0.72 11.96 13.02
C LEU A 117 -1.84 13.02 12.97
N VAL A 118 -2.70 13.01 11.95
CA VAL A 118 -3.85 13.93 11.91
C VAL A 118 -4.92 13.55 12.95
N VAL A 119 -5.08 12.25 13.25
CA VAL A 119 -6.10 11.77 14.19
C VAL A 119 -5.62 11.79 15.64
N PHE A 120 -4.37 11.38 15.89
CA PHE A 120 -3.81 11.16 17.23
C PHE A 120 -2.55 11.98 17.52
N GLY A 121 -2.16 12.86 16.61
CA GLY A 121 -1.03 13.76 16.82
C GLY A 121 -1.31 14.76 17.94
N PRO A 122 -0.23 15.30 18.54
CA PRO A 122 -0.32 16.31 19.59
C PRO A 122 -0.92 17.63 19.10
#